data_AF-A0A7K2PH17-F1
#
_entry.id   AF-A0A7K2PH17-F1
#
_cell.length_a   1.000
_cell.length_b   1.000
_cell.length_c   1.000
_cell.angle_alpha   90.00
_cell.angle_beta   90.00
_cell.angle_gamma   90.00
#
_symmetry.space_group_name_H-M   'P 1'
#
loop_
_entity.id
_entity.type
_entity.pdbx_description
1 polymer ?
#
loop_
_entity_poly.entity_id
_entity_poly.type
_entity_poly.pdbx_seq_one_letter_code
_entity_poly.pdbx_strand_id
1 'polypeptide(L)'
;MVPDLPPLPALTHAEGELIDRYLEVVDLLGRINPARREDTYGGLRAAQALVSRAAELRDALVLMHGRGERELHAATLARALRVLDGERRTARVTVPPESGN
;
A
#
# COMPACT_ATOMS: atom_id res chain seq x y z
N MET A 1 -15.06 -1.82 21.88
CA MET A 1 -13.66 -1.85 22.38
C MET A 1 -12.77 -1.62 21.17
N VAL A 2 -11.92 -0.59 21.17
CA VAL A 2 -10.91 -0.43 20.10
C VAL A 2 -9.87 -1.54 20.34
N PRO A 3 -9.59 -2.43 19.37
CA PRO A 3 -8.56 -3.44 19.55
C PRO A 3 -7.24 -2.75 19.87
N ASP A 4 -6.52 -3.25 20.87
CA ASP A 4 -5.18 -2.76 21.19
C ASP A 4 -4.26 -3.18 20.04
N LEU A 5 -4.04 -2.27 19.09
CA LEU A 5 -3.12 -2.52 17.99
C LEU A 5 -1.70 -2.52 18.57
N PRO A 6 -0.87 -3.52 18.24
CA PRO A 6 0.52 -3.51 18.67
C PRO A 6 1.17 -2.19 18.19
N PRO A 7 2.09 -1.60 18.97
CA PRO A 7 2.71 -0.34 18.59
C PRO A 7 3.43 -0.49 17.25
N LEU A 8 3.45 0.59 16.47
CA LEU A 8 4.22 0.65 15.23
C LEU A 8 5.69 0.32 15.58
N PRO A 9 6.33 -0.62 14.87
CA PRO A 9 7.75 -0.90 15.10
C PRO A 9 8.59 0.34 14.80
N ALA A 10 9.79 0.41 15.35
CA ALA A 10 10.74 1.45 14.99
C ALA A 10 11.10 1.29 13.51
N LEU A 11 10.71 2.27 12.70
CA LEU A 11 11.05 2.36 11.29
C LEU A 11 12.10 3.46 11.11
N THR A 12 13.04 3.22 10.20
CA THR A 12 13.81 4.32 9.64
C THR A 12 12.87 5.25 8.85
N HIS A 13 13.31 6.50 8.62
CA HIS A 13 12.53 7.42 7.79
C HIS A 13 12.30 6.87 6.38
N ALA A 14 13.28 6.16 5.80
CA ALA A 14 13.17 5.56 4.48
C ALA A 14 12.16 4.40 4.43
N GLU A 15 12.11 3.54 5.45
CA GLU A 15 11.12 2.46 5.56
C GLU A 15 9.70 3.00 5.76
N GLY A 16 9.54 4.06 6.54
CA GLY A 16 8.26 4.76 6.69
C GLY A 16 7.77 5.32 5.36
N GLU A 17 8.62 6.06 4.66
CA GLU A 17 8.31 6.61 3.34
C GLU A 17 7.95 5.49 2.33
N LEU A 18 8.70 4.39 2.32
CA LEU A 18 8.42 3.24 1.47
C LEU A 18 7.02 2.67 1.72
N ILE A 19 6.64 2.50 2.99
CA ILE A 19 5.32 1.98 3.38
C ILE A 19 4.21 2.96 2.96
N ASP A 20 4.39 4.25 3.23
CA ASP A 20 3.38 5.26 2.91
C ASP A 20 3.12 5.29 1.40
N ARG A 21 4.17 5.34 0.57
CA ARG A 21 4.03 5.30 -0.90
C ARG A 21 3.46 3.99 -1.39
N TYR A 22 3.82 2.86 -0.78
CA TYR A 22 3.24 1.56 -1.11
C TYR A 22 1.73 1.54 -0.84
N LEU A 23 1.28 2.02 0.32
CA LEU A 23 -0.13 2.06 0.68
C LEU A 23 -0.94 3.03 -0.20
N GLU A 24 -0.36 4.16 -0.60
CA GLU A 24 -0.98 5.07 -1.58
C GLU A 24 -1.24 4.37 -2.92
N VAL A 25 -0.26 3.61 -3.43
CA VAL A 25 -0.41 2.81 -4.66
C VAL A 25 -1.49 1.74 -4.50
N VAL A 26 -1.49 1.00 -3.38
CA VAL A 26 -2.50 -0.02 -3.08
C VAL A 26 -3.91 0.57 -3.02
N ASP A 27 -4.08 1.72 -2.37
CA ASP A 27 -5.38 2.39 -2.27
C ASP A 27 -5.90 2.84 -3.64
N LEU A 28 -5.02 3.28 -4.55
CA LEU A 28 -5.39 3.62 -5.92
C LEU A 28 -5.73 2.38 -6.74
N LEU A 29 -4.97 1.30 -6.65
CA LEU A 29 -5.30 0.02 -7.29
C LEU A 29 -6.65 -0.52 -6.81
N GLY A 30 -6.96 -0.41 -5.52
CA GLY A 30 -8.26 -0.80 -4.97
C GLY A 30 -9.43 0.05 -5.50
N ARG A 31 -9.18 1.32 -5.87
CA ARG A 31 -10.20 2.19 -6.51
C ARG A 31 -10.40 1.87 -7.99
N ILE A 32 -9.37 1.39 -8.67
CA ILE A 32 -9.42 1.00 -10.09
C ILE A 32 -10.02 -0.41 -10.25
N ASN A 33 -9.98 -1.23 -9.20
CA ASN A 33 -10.40 -2.64 -9.24
C ASN A 33 -11.81 -2.81 -9.86
N PRO A 34 -11.91 -3.34 -11.10
CA PRO A 34 -13.17 -3.43 -11.82
C PRO A 34 -14.12 -4.48 -11.22
N ALA A 35 -13.60 -5.42 -10.41
CA ALA A 35 -14.42 -6.40 -9.71
C ALA A 35 -15.11 -5.83 -8.46
N ARG A 36 -14.81 -4.58 -8.08
CA ARG A 36 -15.32 -3.95 -6.83
C ARG A 36 -15.98 -2.60 -7.05
N ARG A 37 -15.91 -2.02 -8.26
CA ARG A 37 -16.37 -0.65 -8.55
C ARG A 37 -17.01 -0.57 -9.93
N GLU A 38 -18.07 0.21 -10.03
CA GLU A 38 -18.85 0.40 -11.27
C GLU A 38 -18.62 1.79 -11.91
N ASP A 39 -18.09 2.76 -11.17
CA ASP A 39 -17.87 4.12 -11.66
C ASP A 39 -16.57 4.26 -12.46
N THR A 40 -16.72 4.50 -13.76
CA THR A 40 -15.61 4.66 -14.71
C THR A 40 -14.84 5.96 -14.53
N TYR A 41 -15.51 7.04 -14.09
CA TYR A 41 -14.86 8.33 -13.93
C TYR A 41 -13.92 8.36 -12.70
N GLY A 42 -14.38 7.85 -11.57
CA GLY A 42 -13.55 7.64 -10.39
C GLY A 42 -12.37 6.71 -10.66
N GLY A 43 -12.59 5.64 -11.44
CA GLY A 43 -11.54 4.74 -11.92
C GLY A 43 -10.48 5.46 -12.76
N LEU A 44 -10.90 6.30 -13.72
CA LEU A 44 -9.99 7.10 -14.55
C LEU A 44 -9.13 8.06 -13.70
N ARG A 45 -9.74 8.77 -12.76
CA ARG A 45 -9.00 9.70 -11.87
C ARG A 45 -8.00 8.96 -10.99
N ALA A 46 -8.37 7.79 -10.48
CA ALA A 46 -7.44 6.96 -9.71
C ALA A 46 -6.29 6.44 -10.56
N ALA A 47 -6.56 5.98 -11.79
CA ALA A 47 -5.53 5.52 -12.74
C ALA A 47 -4.55 6.63 -13.13
N GLN A 48 -5.04 7.86 -13.32
CA GLN A 48 -4.18 9.02 -13.56
C GLN A 48 -3.25 9.31 -12.38
N ALA A 49 -3.77 9.25 -11.15
CA ALA A 49 -2.97 9.48 -9.95
C ALA A 49 -1.97 8.34 -9.69
N LEU A 50 -2.29 7.10 -10.09
CA LEU A 50 -1.44 5.93 -9.88
C LEU A 50 -0.06 6.10 -10.50
N VAL A 51 0.02 6.73 -11.68
CA VAL A 51 1.31 6.94 -12.38
C VAL A 51 2.28 7.75 -11.53
N SER A 52 1.83 8.85 -10.92
CA SER A 52 2.69 9.68 -10.07
C SER A 52 3.06 8.95 -8.78
N ARG A 53 2.11 8.25 -8.15
CA ARG A 53 2.37 7.52 -6.88
C ARG A 53 3.32 6.34 -7.08
N ALA A 54 3.21 5.64 -8.20
CA ALA A 54 4.15 4.59 -8.57
C ALA A 54 5.55 5.13 -8.83
N ALA A 55 5.67 6.32 -9.44
CA ALA A 55 6.96 6.99 -9.62
C ALA A 55 7.58 7.38 -8.28
N GLU A 56 6.81 7.95 -7.36
CA GLU A 56 7.27 8.31 -6.01
C GLU A 56 7.72 7.07 -5.21
N LEU A 57 6.98 5.97 -5.29
CA LEU A 57 7.38 4.69 -4.69
C LEU A 57 8.71 4.18 -5.27
N ARG A 58 8.87 4.22 -6.59
CA ARG A 58 10.13 3.87 -7.25
C ARG A 58 11.27 4.77 -6.76
N ASP A 59 11.03 6.07 -6.66
CA ASP A 59 12.06 7.04 -6.28
C ASP A 59 12.52 6.84 -4.82
N ALA A 60 11.60 6.46 -3.92
CA ALA A 60 11.96 6.03 -2.56
C ALA A 60 12.90 4.80 -2.58
N LEU A 61 12.59 3.78 -3.39
CA LEU A 61 13.45 2.60 -3.55
C LEU A 61 14.80 2.93 -4.19
N VAL A 62 14.83 3.84 -5.17
CA VAL A 62 16.08 4.33 -5.79
C VAL A 62 16.96 5.03 -4.74
N LEU A 63 16.36 5.85 -3.88
CA LEU A 63 17.09 6.54 -2.82
C LEU A 63 17.68 5.56 -1.81
N MET A 64 16.90 4.58 -1.34
CA MET A 64 17.38 3.51 -0.45
C MET A 64 18.55 2.76 -1.09
N HIS A 65 18.39 2.34 -2.35
CA HIS A 65 19.42 1.63 -3.08
C HIS A 65 20.71 2.45 -3.24
N GLY A 66 20.57 3.75 -3.54
CA GLY A 66 21.68 4.69 -3.67
C GLY A 66 22.46 4.91 -2.37
N ARG A 67 21.81 4.73 -1.21
CA ARG A 67 22.45 4.77 0.13
C ARG A 67 23.09 3.44 0.54
N GLY A 68 22.97 2.40 -0.28
CA GLY A 68 23.46 1.06 0.04
C GLY A 68 22.49 0.23 0.90
N GLU A 69 21.26 0.68 1.10
CA GLU A 69 20.19 -0.08 1.76
C GLU A 69 19.67 -1.14 0.76
N ARG A 70 20.31 -2.32 0.76
CA ARG A 70 20.08 -3.39 -0.24
C ARG A 70 18.99 -4.39 0.15
N GLU A 71 18.65 -4.46 1.42
CA GLU A 71 17.73 -5.45 1.97
C GLU A 71 16.61 -4.78 2.76
N LEU A 72 15.39 -5.31 2.60
CA LEU A 72 14.23 -4.89 3.38
C LEU A 72 13.99 -5.87 4.52
N HIS A 73 13.77 -5.35 5.73
CA HIS A 73 13.41 -6.16 6.90
C HIS A 73 11.94 -6.58 6.81
N ALA A 74 11.64 -7.54 5.95
CA ALA A 74 10.27 -7.92 5.58
C ALA A 74 9.36 -8.21 6.78
N ALA A 75 9.88 -8.83 7.83
CA ALA A 75 9.10 -9.10 9.05
C ALA A 75 8.67 -7.81 9.78
N THR A 76 9.56 -6.82 9.87
CA THR A 76 9.29 -5.51 10.45
C THR A 76 8.28 -4.74 9.62
N LEU A 77 8.48 -4.69 8.30
CA LEU A 77 7.57 -4.02 7.37
C LEU A 77 6.19 -4.67 7.36
N ALA A 78 6.12 -6.01 7.41
CA ALA A 78 4.84 -6.72 7.52
C ALA A 78 4.10 -6.38 8.83
N ARG A 79 4.81 -6.24 9.96
CA ARG A 79 4.20 -5.79 11.22
C ARG A 79 3.69 -4.36 11.10
N ALA A 80 4.49 -3.46 10.53
CA ALA A 80 4.08 -2.07 10.30
C ALA A 80 2.84 -1.98 9.39
N LEU A 81 2.81 -2.74 8.29
CA LEU A 81 1.66 -2.82 7.40
C LEU A 81 0.40 -3.28 8.13
N ARG A 82 0.47 -4.29 9.01
CA ARG A 82 -0.71 -4.71 9.80
C ARG A 82 -1.23 -3.61 10.72
N VAL A 83 -0.33 -2.89 11.41
CA VAL A 83 -0.69 -1.76 12.28
C VAL A 83 -1.34 -0.63 11.47
N LEU A 84 -0.86 -0.39 10.24
CA LEU A 84 -1.34 0.65 9.33
C LEU A 84 -2.52 0.19 8.46
N ASP A 85 -3.21 -0.89 8.87
CA ASP A 85 -4.40 -1.42 8.20
C ASP A 85 -4.13 -1.91 6.75
N GLY A 86 -2.88 -2.29 6.47
CA GLY A 86 -2.42 -2.82 5.19
C GLY A 86 -3.19 -4.05 4.73
N GLU A 87 -3.60 -4.94 5.63
CA GLU A 87 -4.41 -6.13 5.29
C GLU A 87 -5.76 -5.72 4.66
N ARG A 88 -6.48 -4.78 5.28
CA ARG A 88 -7.76 -4.29 4.76
C ARG A 88 -7.59 -3.54 3.44
N ARG A 89 -6.53 -2.73 3.31
CA ARG A 89 -6.27 -1.96 2.08
C ARG A 89 -5.90 -2.87 0.92
N THR A 90 -4.98 -3.81 1.13
CA THR A 90 -4.54 -4.77 0.10
C THR A 90 -5.64 -5.74 -0.32
N ALA A 91 -6.56 -6.11 0.60
CA ALA A 91 -7.73 -6.91 0.26
C ALA A 91 -8.62 -6.24 -0.83
N ARG A 92 -8.63 -4.91 -0.94
CA ARG A 92 -9.38 -4.19 -1.98
C ARG A 92 -8.81 -4.36 -3.39
N VAL A 93 -7.55 -4.77 -3.52
CA VAL A 93 -6.92 -5.05 -4.83
C VAL A 93 -7.32 -6.44 -5.33
N THR A 94 -7.65 -7.37 -4.43
CA THR A 94 -8.05 -8.73 -4.78
C THR A 94 -9.47 -8.80 -5.35
N VAL A 95 -9.74 -9.82 -6.17
CA VAL A 95 -11.09 -10.16 -6.61
C VAL A 95 -11.92 -10.57 -5.38
N PRO A 96 -13.14 -10.02 -5.18
CA PRO A 96 -14.02 -10.49 -4.12
C PRO A 96 -14.24 -12.00 -4.22
N PRO A 97 -14.38 -12.72 -3.09
CA PRO A 97 -14.86 -14.09 -3.14
C PRO A 97 -16.23 -14.12 -3.81
N GLU A 98 -16.57 -15.23 -4.46
CA GLU A 98 -17.92 -15.47 -4.94
C GLU A 98 -18.87 -15.31 -3.75
N SER A 99 -19.91 -14.48 -3.89
CA SER A 99 -20.95 -14.38 -2.88
C SER A 99 -21.53 -15.78 -2.70
N GLY A 100 -21.22 -16.42 -1.58
CA GLY A 100 -21.80 -17.70 -1.23
C GLY A 100 -23.31 -17.57 -1.28
N ASN A 101 -23.95 -18.43 -2.08
CA ASN A 101 -25.40 -18.51 -2.23
C ASN A 101 -26.10 -18.74 -0.89
#